data_AF-A0A7U9NDD5-F1
#
_entry.id   AF-A0A7U9NDD5-F1
#
_cell.length_a   1.000
_cell.length_b   1.000
_cell.length_c   1.000
_cell.angle_alpha   90.00
_cell.angle_beta   90.00
_cell.angle_gamma   90.00
#
_symmetry.space_group_name_H-M   'P 1'
#
loop_
_entity.id
_entity.type
_entity.pdbx_description
1 polymer ?
#
loop_
_entity_poly.entity_id
_entity_poly.type
_entity_poly.pdbx_seq_one_letter_code
_entity_poly.pdbx_strand_id
1 'polypeptide(L)'
;MELTPEMITLGTELASIAGRKSVEAIFDKIRTVKKKGDKDEIISNLEEIINDLISDKNRLIQISQAYEENLITQKITQEEIDYITNSIIPLLEEFLKQSSQDDSRKIQDGINAIKPILSKEIFNIMQILGFNFKEAIGEPLTELLAAFIRTKINTTERSLEIQMLAQQREVEYLKICQDKKAYNRLMSIYQRNK
;
A
#
# COMPACT_ATOMS: atom_id res chain seq x y z
N MET A 1 8.90 -7.63 18.56
CA MET A 1 7.55 -7.05 18.46
C MET A 1 7.64 -5.66 19.05
N GLU A 2 8.01 -4.66 18.25
CA GLU A 2 7.96 -3.27 18.71
C GLU A 2 6.51 -2.81 18.63
N LEU A 3 5.92 -2.52 19.78
CA LEU A 3 4.60 -1.90 19.84
C LEU A 3 4.75 -0.51 19.24
N THR A 4 3.99 -0.21 18.19
CA THR A 4 4.01 1.13 17.61
C THR A 4 3.56 2.15 18.67
N PRO A 5 4.05 3.40 18.62
CA PRO A 5 3.61 4.45 19.53
C PRO A 5 2.07 4.59 19.59
N GLU A 6 1.40 4.36 18.47
CA GLU A 6 -0.05 4.37 18.33
C GLU A 6 -0.72 3.21 19.10
N MET A 7 -0.19 1.98 19.03
CA MET A 7 -0.71 0.86 19.83
C MET A 7 -0.52 1.06 21.34
N ILE A 8 0.56 1.72 21.75
CA ILE A 8 0.77 2.07 23.17
C ILE A 8 -0.31 3.07 23.61
N THR A 9 -0.58 4.11 22.83
CA THR A 9 -1.63 5.08 23.17
C THR A 9 -3.01 4.42 23.26
N LEU A 10 -3.37 3.58 22.29
CA LEU A 10 -4.63 2.84 22.29
C LEU A 10 -4.73 1.88 23.48
N GLY A 11 -3.62 1.23 23.87
CA GLY A 11 -3.55 0.39 25.06
C GLY A 11 -3.77 1.17 26.37
N THR A 12 -3.19 2.37 26.49
CA THR A 12 -3.41 3.23 27.67
C THR A 12 -4.85 3.74 27.76
N GLU A 13 -5.46 4.06 26.62
CA GLU A 13 -6.84 4.51 26.55
C GLU A 13 -7.82 3.38 26.88
N LEU A 14 -7.57 2.17 26.38
CA LEU A 14 -8.30 0.95 26.74
C LEU A 14 -8.24 0.67 28.24
N ALA A 15 -7.04 0.73 28.84
CA ALA A 15 -6.85 0.52 30.27
C ALA A 15 -7.57 1.59 31.12
N SER A 16 -7.58 2.84 30.66
CA SER A 16 -8.32 3.93 31.30
C SER A 16 -9.83 3.68 31.29
N ILE A 17 -10.39 3.28 30.13
CA ILE A 17 -11.82 2.97 30.00
C ILE A 17 -12.18 1.77 30.87
N ALA A 18 -11.39 0.69 30.83
CA ALA A 18 -11.62 -0.51 31.63
C ALA A 18 -11.56 -0.23 33.15
N GLY A 19 -10.59 0.57 33.60
CA GLY A 19 -10.41 0.90 35.01
C GLY A 19 -11.54 1.76 35.61
N ARG A 20 -12.08 2.72 34.85
CA ARG A 20 -13.18 3.58 35.34
C ARG A 20 -14.56 2.91 35.33
N LYS A 21 -14.70 1.77 34.64
CA LYS A 21 -15.99 1.21 34.22
C LYS A 21 -16.20 -0.23 34.68
N SER A 22 -15.54 -0.65 35.75
CA SER A 22 -15.94 -1.90 36.41
C SER A 22 -17.44 -1.83 36.73
N VAL A 23 -18.15 -2.95 36.53
CA VAL A 23 -19.60 -3.03 36.77
C VAL A 23 -19.92 -2.55 38.19
N GLU A 24 -19.04 -2.86 39.15
CA GLU A 24 -19.10 -2.37 40.52
C GLU A 24 -19.02 -0.84 40.62
N ALA A 25 -18.04 -0.19 39.98
CA ALA A 25 -17.89 1.27 40.03
C ALA A 25 -19.12 2.01 39.48
N ILE A 26 -19.72 1.50 38.40
CA ILE A 26 -20.95 2.08 37.83
C ILE A 26 -22.14 1.85 38.74
N PHE A 27 -22.27 0.65 39.32
CA PHE A 27 -23.35 0.33 40.24
C PHE A 27 -23.27 1.17 41.51
N ASP A 28 -22.06 1.40 42.03
CA ASP A 28 -21.81 2.28 43.17
C ASP A 28 -22.13 3.75 42.85
N LYS A 29 -21.81 4.22 41.64
CA LYS A 29 -22.17 5.56 41.18
C LYS A 29 -23.69 5.74 41.11
N ILE A 30 -24.40 4.76 40.53
CA ILE A 30 -25.88 4.73 40.47
C ILE A 30 -26.48 4.71 41.89
N ARG A 31 -25.95 3.88 42.78
CA ARG A 31 -26.42 3.77 44.17
C ARG A 31 -26.20 5.06 44.94
N THR A 32 -25.10 5.77 44.68
CA THR A 32 -24.77 7.05 45.31
C THR A 32 -25.71 8.15 44.83
N VAL A 33 -25.94 8.25 43.51
CA VAL A 33 -26.89 9.21 42.92
C VAL A 33 -28.31 8.98 43.44
N LYS A 34 -28.76 7.73 43.51
CA LYS A 34 -30.12 7.38 43.97
C LYS A 34 -30.40 7.73 45.44
N LYS A 35 -29.37 8.01 46.25
CA LYS A 35 -29.50 8.44 47.65
C LYS A 35 -29.71 9.95 47.82
N LYS A 36 -29.50 10.78 46.79
CA LYS A 36 -29.55 12.25 46.89
C LYS A 36 -30.95 12.87 47.05
N GLY A 37 -32.02 12.08 46.93
CA GLY A 37 -33.39 12.50 47.31
C GLY A 37 -34.12 13.42 46.33
N ASP A 38 -33.41 14.27 45.58
CA ASP A 38 -33.99 15.10 44.53
C ASP A 38 -34.16 14.32 43.22
N LYS A 39 -35.40 14.22 42.73
CA LYS A 39 -35.74 13.43 41.53
C LYS A 39 -35.15 14.03 40.26
N ASP A 40 -35.12 15.34 40.13
CA ASP A 40 -34.62 16.01 38.92
C ASP A 40 -33.10 15.89 38.86
N GLU A 41 -32.43 16.02 40.00
CA GLU A 41 -30.99 15.80 40.12
C GLU A 41 -30.63 14.32 39.85
N ILE A 42 -31.43 13.37 40.32
CA ILE A 42 -31.23 11.94 40.05
C ILE A 42 -31.32 11.65 38.54
N ILE A 43 -32.33 12.18 37.85
CA ILE A 43 -32.52 11.95 36.42
C ILE A 43 -31.33 12.52 35.64
N SER A 44 -30.94 13.77 35.90
CA SER A 44 -29.81 14.41 35.23
C SER A 44 -28.49 13.64 35.42
N ASN A 45 -28.21 13.16 36.64
CA ASN A 45 -27.00 12.38 36.90
C ASN A 45 -27.04 10.99 36.23
N LEU A 46 -28.21 10.35 36.14
CA LEU A 46 -28.34 9.08 35.44
C LEU A 46 -28.17 9.24 33.92
N GLU A 47 -28.69 10.32 33.34
CA GLU A 47 -28.47 10.69 31.94
C GLU A 47 -26.98 10.93 31.65
N GLU A 48 -26.27 11.61 32.55
CA GLU A 48 -24.81 11.78 32.46
C GLU A 48 -24.07 10.43 32.47
N ILE A 49 -24.43 9.52 33.39
CA ILE A 49 -23.86 8.17 33.44
C ILE A 49 -24.12 7.41 32.14
N ILE A 50 -25.32 7.52 31.56
CA ILE A 50 -25.68 6.87 30.29
C ILE A 50 -24.85 7.47 29.14
N ASN A 51 -24.75 8.80 29.06
CA ASN A 51 -23.98 9.48 28.02
C ASN A 51 -22.48 9.12 28.10
N ASP A 52 -21.92 9.05 29.31
CA ASP A 52 -20.56 8.59 29.53
C ASP A 52 -20.37 7.14 29.05
N LEU A 53 -21.33 6.25 29.32
CA LEU A 53 -21.27 4.85 28.87
C LEU A 53 -21.37 4.72 27.34
N ILE A 54 -22.21 5.53 26.70
CA ILE A 54 -22.34 5.57 25.23
C ILE A 54 -21.04 6.09 24.59
N SER A 55 -20.47 7.15 25.15
CA SER A 55 -19.21 7.73 24.67
C SER A 55 -18.06 6.72 24.79
N ASP A 56 -17.93 6.07 25.95
CA ASP A 56 -16.92 5.03 26.18
C ASP A 56 -17.12 3.82 25.24
N LYS A 57 -18.36 3.39 24.99
CA LYS A 57 -18.66 2.35 24.00
C LYS A 57 -18.15 2.73 22.61
N ASN A 58 -18.43 3.96 22.15
CA ASN A 58 -17.97 4.41 20.85
C ASN A 58 -16.44 4.46 20.77
N ARG A 59 -15.78 4.88 21.86
CA ARG A 59 -14.33 4.88 21.99
C ARG A 59 -13.74 3.46 21.90
N LEU A 60 -14.36 2.49 22.58
CA LEU A 60 -13.96 1.08 22.53
C LEU A 60 -14.14 0.48 21.13
N ILE A 61 -15.21 0.85 20.41
CA ILE A 61 -15.41 0.45 19.01
C ILE A 61 -14.28 1.00 18.14
N GLN A 62 -13.93 2.28 18.29
CA GLN A 62 -12.82 2.89 17.57
C GLN A 62 -11.48 2.22 17.87
N ILE A 63 -11.18 1.97 19.16
CA ILE A 63 -9.97 1.25 19.57
C ILE A 63 -9.95 -0.15 18.93
N SER A 64 -11.07 -0.88 18.99
CA SER A 64 -11.17 -2.22 18.39
C SER A 64 -10.92 -2.19 16.88
N GLN A 65 -11.51 -1.23 16.17
CA GLN A 65 -11.30 -1.05 14.72
C GLN A 65 -9.85 -0.72 14.39
N ALA A 66 -9.20 0.15 15.17
CA ALA A 66 -7.79 0.49 14.97
C ALA A 66 -6.86 -0.70 15.27
N TYR A 67 -7.15 -1.51 16.29
CA TYR A 67 -6.42 -2.76 16.54
C TYR A 67 -6.64 -3.78 15.43
N GLU A 68 -7.89 -3.90 14.95
CA GLU A 68 -8.26 -4.80 13.85
C GLU A 68 -7.55 -4.40 12.56
N GLU A 69 -7.53 -3.12 12.20
CA GLU A 69 -6.79 -2.62 11.05
C GLU A 69 -5.29 -2.89 11.19
N ASN A 70 -4.68 -2.63 12.34
CA ASN A 70 -3.25 -2.90 12.54
C ASN A 70 -2.91 -4.41 12.55
N LEU A 71 -3.80 -5.28 13.04
CA LEU A 71 -3.56 -6.72 13.18
C LEU A 71 -3.97 -7.55 11.96
N ILE A 72 -5.12 -7.25 11.34
CA ILE A 72 -5.59 -7.91 10.11
C ILE A 72 -4.64 -7.59 8.96
N THR A 73 -4.16 -6.34 8.89
CA THR A 73 -3.24 -5.93 7.82
C THR A 73 -1.89 -6.67 7.85
N GLN A 74 -1.52 -7.27 8.99
CA GLN A 74 -0.25 -7.97 9.16
C GLN A 74 -0.35 -9.50 9.04
N LYS A 75 -1.55 -10.09 9.11
CA LYS A 75 -1.73 -11.55 9.09
C LYS A 75 -2.40 -12.01 7.81
N ILE A 76 -1.83 -13.03 7.19
CA ILE A 76 -2.42 -13.73 6.05
C ILE A 76 -3.10 -15.00 6.55
N THR A 77 -4.31 -15.28 6.07
CA THR A 77 -5.05 -16.51 6.37
C THR A 77 -4.50 -17.70 5.58
N GLN A 78 -4.80 -18.92 6.02
CA GLN A 78 -4.33 -20.13 5.33
C GLN A 78 -4.87 -20.23 3.89
N GLU A 79 -6.11 -19.79 3.68
CA GLU A 79 -6.75 -19.78 2.35
C GLU A 79 -6.04 -18.79 1.40
N GLU A 80 -5.62 -17.63 1.91
CA GLU A 80 -4.86 -16.65 1.15
C GLU A 80 -3.44 -17.14 0.83
N ILE A 81 -2.75 -17.81 1.76
CA ILE A 81 -1.44 -18.44 1.50
C ILE A 81 -1.57 -19.51 0.40
N ASP A 82 -2.63 -20.33 0.46
CA ASP A 82 -2.91 -21.35 -0.55
C ASP A 82 -3.19 -20.74 -1.93
N TYR A 83 -3.91 -19.61 -1.98
CA TYR A 83 -4.16 -18.88 -3.21
C TYR A 83 -2.88 -18.28 -3.81
N ILE A 84 -2.04 -17.66 -2.99
CA ILE A 84 -0.75 -17.10 -3.44
C ILE A 84 0.15 -18.21 -4.00
N THR A 85 0.29 -19.30 -3.26
CA THR A 85 1.19 -20.41 -3.63
C THR A 85 0.73 -21.11 -4.91
N ASN A 86 -0.57 -21.37 -5.04
CA ASN A 86 -1.09 -22.21 -6.12
C ASN A 86 -1.58 -21.44 -7.34
N SER A 87 -1.92 -20.15 -7.21
CA SER A 87 -2.49 -19.36 -8.30
C SER A 87 -1.56 -18.26 -8.79
N ILE A 88 -0.84 -17.58 -7.91
CA ILE A 88 0.01 -16.44 -8.32
C ILE A 88 1.33 -16.91 -8.96
N ILE A 89 1.96 -17.97 -8.42
CA ILE A 89 3.22 -18.50 -8.98
C ILE A 89 3.05 -18.94 -10.45
N PRO A 90 2.04 -19.74 -10.83
CA PRO A 90 1.83 -20.11 -12.23
C PRO A 90 1.53 -18.91 -13.14
N LEU A 91 0.81 -17.91 -12.62
CA LEU A 91 0.44 -16.70 -13.37
C LEU A 91 1.68 -15.84 -13.67
N LEU A 92 2.61 -15.73 -12.72
CA LEU A 92 3.92 -15.12 -12.93
C LEU A 92 4.74 -15.88 -13.98
N GLU A 93 4.78 -17.21 -13.89
CA GLU A 93 5.47 -18.04 -14.89
C GLU A 93 4.87 -17.86 -16.30
N GLU A 94 3.55 -17.70 -16.42
CA GLU A 94 2.86 -17.47 -17.69
C GLU A 94 3.11 -16.07 -18.25
N PHE A 95 3.02 -15.04 -17.40
CA PHE A 95 3.27 -13.64 -17.78
C PHE A 95 4.70 -13.44 -18.29
N LEU A 96 5.68 -14.10 -17.69
CA LEU A 96 7.09 -13.95 -18.05
C LEU A 96 7.48 -14.71 -19.32
N LYS A 97 6.76 -15.79 -19.67
CA LYS A 97 6.91 -16.48 -20.95
C LYS A 97 6.51 -15.62 -22.16
N GLN A 98 5.72 -14.56 -21.95
CA GLN A 98 5.39 -13.58 -23.01
C GLN A 98 6.48 -12.52 -23.22
N SER A 99 7.46 -12.41 -22.33
CA SER A 99 8.61 -11.50 -22.48
C SER A 99 9.74 -12.16 -23.30
N SER A 100 10.49 -11.36 -24.05
CA SER A 100 11.47 -11.78 -25.06
C SER A 100 12.40 -12.94 -24.64
N GLN A 101 12.65 -13.85 -25.58
CA GLN A 101 13.24 -15.19 -25.42
C GLN A 101 14.61 -15.29 -24.72
N ASP A 102 15.39 -14.20 -24.66
CA ASP A 102 16.77 -14.18 -24.12
C ASP A 102 16.83 -13.82 -22.62
N ASP A 103 15.89 -13.01 -22.14
CA ASP A 103 15.76 -12.65 -20.71
C ASP A 103 14.96 -13.71 -19.93
N SER A 104 14.13 -14.50 -20.60
CA SER A 104 13.26 -15.50 -19.97
C SER A 104 14.04 -16.55 -19.18
N ARG A 105 15.24 -16.95 -19.61
CA ARG A 105 16.03 -18.01 -18.93
C ARG A 105 16.57 -17.56 -17.57
N LYS A 106 17.18 -16.37 -17.51
CA LYS A 106 17.72 -15.81 -16.26
C LYS A 106 16.63 -15.52 -15.24
N ILE A 107 15.47 -15.07 -15.71
CA ILE A 107 14.30 -14.80 -14.87
C ILE A 107 13.70 -16.12 -14.38
N GLN A 108 13.63 -17.16 -15.23
CA GLN A 108 13.17 -18.50 -14.83
C GLN A 108 14.04 -19.10 -13.72
N ASP A 109 15.37 -18.96 -13.82
CA ASP A 109 16.30 -19.43 -12.80
C ASP A 109 16.11 -18.67 -11.47
N GLY A 110 15.86 -17.36 -11.53
CA GLY A 110 15.52 -16.54 -10.37
C GLY A 110 14.21 -16.96 -9.70
N ILE A 111 13.19 -17.28 -10.48
CA ILE A 111 11.90 -17.80 -9.96
C ILE A 111 12.09 -19.16 -9.30
N ASN A 112 12.85 -20.05 -9.93
CA ASN A 112 13.13 -21.37 -9.36
C ASN A 112 13.88 -21.27 -8.02
N ALA A 113 14.72 -20.25 -7.83
CA ALA A 113 15.43 -20.01 -6.57
C ALA A 113 14.52 -19.49 -5.44
N ILE A 114 13.49 -18.69 -5.75
CA ILE A 114 12.56 -18.15 -4.74
C ILE A 114 11.34 -19.04 -4.49
N LYS A 115 11.04 -19.99 -5.39
CA LYS A 115 9.91 -20.93 -5.28
C LYS A 115 9.83 -21.69 -3.94
N PRO A 116 10.95 -22.15 -3.34
CA PRO A 116 10.93 -22.79 -2.02
C PRO A 116 10.59 -21.82 -0.88
N ILE A 117 10.94 -20.53 -1.04
CA ILE A 117 10.65 -19.45 -0.08
C ILE A 117 9.18 -19.05 -0.16
N LEU A 118 8.54 -19.25 -1.31
CA LEU A 118 7.11 -19.01 -1.51
C LEU A 118 6.23 -20.22 -1.13
N SER A 119 6.75 -21.15 -0.32
CA SER A 119 5.98 -22.29 0.19
C SER A 119 5.11 -21.91 1.37
N LYS A 120 4.01 -22.66 1.54
CA LYS A 120 3.08 -22.50 2.67
C LYS A 120 3.79 -22.57 4.02
N GLU A 121 4.76 -23.48 4.15
CA GLU A 121 5.56 -23.69 5.35
C GLU A 121 6.39 -22.45 5.70
N ILE A 122 7.06 -21.82 4.73
CA ILE A 122 7.85 -20.61 4.98
C ILE A 122 6.93 -19.42 5.31
N PHE A 123 5.82 -19.24 4.60
CA PHE A 123 4.84 -18.19 4.92
C PHE A 123 4.35 -18.31 6.36
N ASN A 124 4.03 -19.53 6.81
CA ASN A 124 3.63 -19.79 8.19
C ASN A 124 4.74 -19.47 9.20
N ILE A 125 5.99 -19.86 8.92
CA ILE A 125 7.14 -19.55 9.78
C ILE A 125 7.34 -18.02 9.87
N MET A 126 7.32 -17.32 8.75
CA MET A 126 7.45 -15.86 8.70
C MET A 126 6.32 -15.17 9.48
N GLN A 127 5.08 -15.65 9.36
CA GLN A 127 3.95 -15.13 10.13
C GLN A 127 4.12 -15.34 11.64
N ILE A 128 4.62 -16.50 12.08
CA ILE A 128 4.92 -16.77 13.49
C ILE A 128 6.02 -15.84 14.00
N LEU A 129 7.01 -15.53 13.17
CA LEU A 129 8.08 -14.60 13.48
C LEU A 129 7.63 -13.12 13.46
N GLY A 130 6.37 -12.84 13.08
CA GLY A 130 5.81 -11.49 13.05
C GLY A 130 6.19 -10.69 11.80
N PHE A 131 6.44 -11.38 10.68
CA PHE A 131 6.75 -10.74 9.40
C PHE A 131 5.55 -9.96 8.86
N ASN A 132 5.75 -8.70 8.49
CA ASN A 132 4.72 -7.84 7.90
C ASN A 132 4.68 -8.02 6.37
N PHE A 133 3.77 -8.88 5.88
CA PHE A 133 3.70 -9.19 4.45
C PHE A 133 3.21 -8.04 3.56
N LYS A 134 2.37 -7.14 4.10
CA LYS A 134 1.92 -5.97 3.34
C LYS A 134 3.08 -5.05 3.00
N GLU A 135 3.87 -4.70 4.01
CA GLU A 135 5.03 -3.81 3.84
C GLU A 135 6.15 -4.48 3.06
N ALA A 136 6.50 -5.73 3.40
CA ALA A 136 7.66 -6.38 2.82
C ALA A 136 7.44 -6.91 1.39
N ILE A 137 6.19 -7.17 0.98
CA ILE A 137 5.87 -7.76 -0.33
C ILE A 137 4.81 -6.94 -1.07
N GLY A 138 3.70 -6.61 -0.42
CA GLY A 138 2.55 -5.94 -1.06
C GLY A 138 2.91 -4.56 -1.62
N GLU A 139 3.55 -3.70 -0.82
CA GLU A 139 3.96 -2.36 -1.22
C GLU A 139 4.99 -2.39 -2.37
N PRO A 140 6.12 -3.11 -2.27
CA PRO A 140 7.07 -3.24 -3.38
C PRO A 140 6.44 -3.76 -4.67
N LEU A 141 5.53 -4.74 -4.58
CA LEU A 141 4.85 -5.28 -5.76
C LEU A 141 3.91 -4.25 -6.39
N THR A 142 3.23 -3.46 -5.56
CA THR A 142 2.37 -2.35 -6.01
C THR A 142 3.17 -1.30 -6.75
N GLU A 143 4.32 -0.88 -6.19
CA GLU A 143 5.22 0.08 -6.83
C GLU A 143 5.77 -0.44 -8.16
N LEU A 144 6.21 -1.70 -8.19
CA LEU A 144 6.72 -2.33 -9.41
C LEU A 144 5.65 -2.37 -10.51
N LEU A 145 4.42 -2.77 -10.17
CA LEU A 145 3.31 -2.83 -11.12
C LEU A 145 2.94 -1.43 -11.60
N ALA A 146 2.87 -0.44 -10.71
CA ALA A 146 2.60 0.94 -11.08
C ALA A 146 3.68 1.49 -12.02
N ALA A 147 4.95 1.22 -11.74
CA ALA A 147 6.07 1.58 -12.61
C ALA A 147 5.96 0.89 -13.98
N PHE A 148 5.65 -0.40 -14.01
CA PHE A 148 5.46 -1.15 -15.25
C PHE A 148 4.31 -0.57 -16.09
N ILE A 149 3.16 -0.31 -15.50
CA ILE A 149 2.01 0.30 -16.19
C ILE A 149 2.39 1.68 -16.74
N ARG A 150 3.02 2.53 -15.93
CA ARG A 150 3.47 3.86 -16.36
C ARG A 150 4.46 3.79 -17.52
N THR A 151 5.42 2.86 -17.48
CA THR A 151 6.36 2.71 -18.59
C THR A 151 5.66 2.27 -19.87
N LYS A 152 4.69 1.35 -19.81
CA LYS A 152 3.92 0.93 -20.99
C LYS A 152 3.06 2.05 -21.57
N ILE A 153 2.43 2.87 -20.73
CA ILE A 153 1.64 4.04 -21.16
C ILE A 153 2.55 5.11 -21.78
N ASN A 154 3.62 5.50 -21.08
CA ASN A 154 4.53 6.56 -21.50
C ASN A 154 5.43 6.15 -22.67
N THR A 155 5.62 4.86 -22.93
CA THR A 155 6.36 4.38 -24.11
C THR A 155 5.68 4.84 -25.40
N THR A 156 4.34 4.83 -25.44
CA THR A 156 3.58 5.30 -26.62
C THR A 156 3.79 6.79 -26.83
N GLU A 157 3.63 7.62 -25.80
CA GLU A 157 3.83 9.08 -25.88
C GLU A 157 5.28 9.44 -26.25
N ARG A 158 6.26 8.79 -25.62
CA ARG A 158 7.68 9.02 -25.90
C ARG A 158 8.06 8.60 -27.32
N SER A 159 7.47 7.51 -27.83
CA SER A 159 7.70 7.08 -29.22
C SER A 159 7.11 8.06 -30.23
N LEU A 160 5.94 8.66 -29.94
CA LEU A 160 5.33 9.71 -30.75
C LEU A 160 6.18 10.99 -30.70
N GLU A 161 6.66 11.40 -29.54
CA GLU A 161 7.53 12.57 -29.38
C GLU A 161 8.84 12.41 -30.17
N ILE A 162 9.48 11.24 -30.11
CA ILE A 162 10.67 10.93 -30.89
C ILE A 162 10.38 11.02 -32.40
N GLN A 163 9.24 10.52 -32.86
CA GLN A 163 8.83 10.63 -34.26
C GLN A 163 8.57 12.08 -34.68
N MET A 164 7.89 12.88 -33.85
CA MET A 164 7.64 14.30 -34.10
C MET A 164 8.95 15.09 -34.19
N LEU A 165 9.91 14.86 -33.29
CA LEU A 165 11.23 15.49 -33.34
C LEU A 165 12.01 15.10 -34.60
N ALA A 166 11.92 13.85 -35.04
CA ALA A 166 12.56 13.39 -36.27
C ALA A 166 11.97 14.09 -37.51
N GLN A 167 10.65 14.23 -37.58
CA GLN A 167 9.96 14.96 -38.65
C GLN A 167 10.27 16.46 -38.60
N GLN A 168 10.30 17.07 -37.42
CA GLN A 168 10.65 18.47 -37.25
C GLN A 168 12.07 18.75 -37.75
N ARG A 169 13.03 17.87 -37.42
CA ARG A 169 14.40 17.96 -37.95
C ARG A 169 14.43 17.92 -39.48
N GLU A 170 13.63 17.05 -40.11
CA GLU A 170 13.53 16.99 -41.56
C GLU A 170 12.96 18.29 -42.17
N VAL A 171 11.92 18.85 -41.57
CA VAL A 171 11.36 20.14 -41.97
C VAL A 171 12.40 21.25 -41.88
N GLU A 172 13.21 21.30 -40.82
CA GLU A 172 14.29 22.29 -40.69
C GLU A 172 15.38 22.11 -41.76
N TYR A 173 15.74 20.88 -42.12
CA TYR A 173 16.65 20.63 -43.24
C TYR A 173 16.07 21.12 -44.58
N LEU A 174 14.78 20.87 -44.83
CA LEU A 174 14.11 21.34 -46.04
C LEU A 174 14.04 22.86 -46.12
N LYS A 175 13.83 23.56 -45.00
CA LYS A 175 13.91 25.03 -44.93
C LYS A 175 15.28 25.55 -45.32
N ILE A 176 16.36 24.89 -44.88
CA ILE A 176 17.73 25.26 -45.28
C ILE A 176 17.93 25.10 -46.80
N CYS A 177 17.34 24.08 -47.42
CA CYS A 177 17.39 23.87 -48.87
C CYS A 177 16.63 24.94 -49.66
N GLN A 178 15.59 25.55 -49.08
CA GLN A 178 14.84 26.62 -49.72
C GLN A 178 15.58 27.97 -49.68
N ASP A 179 16.40 28.23 -48.66
CA ASP A 179 17.26 29.41 -48.60
C ASP A 179 18.59 29.15 -49.32
N LYS A 180 18.74 29.76 -50.51
CA LYS A 180 19.94 29.66 -51.36
C LYS A 180 21.23 30.05 -50.63
N LYS A 181 21.21 31.02 -49.71
CA LYS A 181 22.39 31.41 -48.93
C LYS A 181 22.71 30.37 -47.85
N ALA A 182 21.70 29.85 -47.17
CA ALA A 182 21.87 28.82 -46.15
C ALA A 182 22.37 27.50 -46.75
N TYR A 183 21.80 27.07 -47.87
CA TYR A 183 22.22 25.88 -48.62
C TYR A 183 23.69 25.96 -49.05
N ASN A 184 24.11 27.08 -49.66
CA ASN A 184 25.50 27.26 -50.09
C ASN A 184 26.49 27.21 -48.92
N ARG A 185 26.13 27.78 -47.76
CA ARG A 185 26.94 27.66 -46.54
C ARG A 185 27.05 26.21 -46.08
N LEU A 186 25.94 25.47 -46.04
CA LEU A 186 25.94 24.06 -45.66
C LEU A 186 26.83 23.23 -46.60
N MET A 187 26.72 23.43 -47.92
CA MET A 187 27.53 22.70 -48.90
C MET A 187 29.03 23.01 -48.77
N SER A 188 29.39 24.25 -48.46
CA SER A 188 30.79 24.64 -48.22
C SER A 188 31.40 23.94 -46.98
N ILE A 189 30.58 23.62 -45.97
CA ILE A 189 31.02 22.87 -44.78
C ILE A 189 31.28 21.41 -45.15
N TYR A 190 30.37 20.78 -45.91
CA TYR A 190 30.57 19.40 -46.37
C TYR A 190 31.77 19.24 -47.30
N GLN A 191 32.07 20.25 -48.12
CA GLN A 191 33.25 20.25 -49.00
C GLN A 191 34.57 20.48 -48.26
N ARG A 192 34.55 21.13 -47.09
CA ARG A 192 35.74 21.34 -46.24
C ARG A 192 36.13 20.13 -45.39
N ASN A 193 35.20 19.19 -45.18
CA ASN A 193 35.39 18.00 -44.34
C ASN A 193 35.65 16.72 -45.16
N LYS A 194 36.00 16.86 -46.44
CA LYS A 194 36.61 15.84 -47.30
C LYS A 194 38.08 16.16 -47.47
#